data_AF-A0A2R6NTI7-F1
#
_entry.id   AF-A0A2R6NTI7-F1
#
_cell.length_a   1.000
_cell.length_b   1.000
_cell.length_c   1.000
_cell.angle_alpha   90.00
_cell.angle_beta   90.00
_cell.angle_gamma   90.00
#
_symmetry.space_group_name_H-M   'P 1'
#
loop_
_entity.id
_entity.type
_entity.pdbx_description
1 polymer ?
#
loop_
_entity_poly.entity_id
_entity_poly.type
_entity_poly.pdbx_seq_one_letter_code
_entity_poly.pdbx_strand_id
1 'polypeptide(L)'
;MYKEAFALFDKKGTGAVPREVLGDLLRALGQNPTQAEVRDIVDNAPRDVDYKTFLTILNRPDGFKPAGTPEEFIRGFQVFDKEGNGFIGAGELRYVLTQLGEKMSDEEVDELLKGVQIGA
;
A
#
# COMPACT_ATOMS: atom_id res chain seq x y z
N MET A 1 -12.14 -1.19 18.08
CA MET A 1 -11.48 -1.40 16.78
C MET A 1 -10.20 -0.58 16.62
N TYR A 2 -10.22 0.73 16.37
CA TYR A 2 -8.98 1.51 16.12
C TYR A 2 -7.98 1.48 17.28
N LYS A 3 -8.48 1.54 18.52
CA LYS A 3 -7.65 1.47 19.73
C LYS A 3 -6.97 0.11 19.92
N GLU A 4 -7.64 -0.98 19.53
CA GLU A 4 -7.07 -2.33 19.62
C GLU A 4 -5.99 -2.53 18.57
N ALA A 5 -6.24 -2.10 17.33
CA ALA A 5 -5.22 -2.12 16.28
C ALA A 5 -3.99 -1.29 16.69
N PHE A 6 -4.19 -0.06 17.18
CA PHE A 6 -3.08 0.77 17.68
C PHE A 6 -2.29 0.08 18.81
N ALA A 7 -2.98 -0.57 19.76
CA ALA A 7 -2.34 -1.29 20.86
C ALA A 7 -1.52 -2.50 20.40
N LEU A 8 -1.85 -3.14 19.26
CA LEU A 8 -1.02 -4.20 18.68
C LEU A 8 0.34 -3.68 18.19
N PHE A 9 0.41 -2.41 17.79
CA PHE A 9 1.64 -1.76 17.33
C PHE A 9 2.41 -1.08 18.47
N ASP A 10 1.74 -0.61 19.53
CA ASP A 10 2.38 -0.16 20.78
C ASP A 10 2.77 -1.35 21.67
N LYS A 11 3.73 -2.14 21.18
CA LYS A 11 4.20 -3.38 21.85
C LYS A 11 4.73 -3.15 23.27
N LYS A 12 5.08 -1.91 23.62
CA LYS A 12 5.66 -1.52 24.92
C LYS A 12 4.64 -0.86 25.85
N GLY A 13 3.40 -0.62 25.41
CA GLY A 13 2.35 0.02 26.21
C GLY A 13 2.69 1.47 26.60
N THR A 14 3.42 2.17 25.74
CA THR A 14 3.91 3.53 25.99
C THR A 14 2.87 4.61 25.70
N GLY A 15 1.78 4.26 25.01
CA GLY A 15 0.77 5.18 24.49
C GLY A 15 1.13 5.81 23.15
N ALA A 16 2.28 5.44 22.56
CA ALA A 16 2.76 5.94 21.28
C ALA A 16 3.36 4.82 20.42
N VAL A 17 3.40 5.03 19.10
CA VAL A 17 4.07 4.15 18.15
C VAL A 17 5.09 4.93 17.32
N PRO A 18 6.20 4.30 16.87
CA PRO A 18 7.11 4.94 15.94
C PRO A 18 6.38 5.28 14.63
N ARG A 19 6.59 6.47 14.08
CA ARG A 19 5.94 6.88 12.81
C ARG A 19 6.17 5.90 11.66
N GLU A 20 7.27 5.16 11.67
CA GLU A 20 7.63 4.17 10.65
C GLU A 20 6.60 3.04 10.52
N VAL A 21 5.78 2.78 11.55
CA VAL A 21 4.73 1.74 11.50
C VAL A 21 3.39 2.24 10.98
N LEU A 22 3.26 3.53 10.67
CA LEU A 22 1.97 4.12 10.26
C LEU A 22 1.40 3.48 9.00
N GLY A 23 2.25 3.14 8.01
CA GLY A 23 1.79 2.47 6.79
C GLY A 23 1.11 1.14 7.06
N ASP A 24 1.74 0.29 7.89
CA ASP A 24 1.20 -1.02 8.25
C ASP A 24 -0.04 -0.91 9.13
N LEU A 25 -0.05 0.04 10.06
CA LEU A 25 -1.21 0.30 10.93
C LEU A 25 -2.42 0.77 10.13
N LEU A 26 -2.22 1.66 9.14
CA LEU A 26 -3.29 2.11 8.24
C LEU A 26 -3.83 0.93 7.41
N ARG A 27 -2.95 0.06 6.90
CA ARG A 27 -3.33 -1.15 6.16
C ARG A 27 -4.08 -2.16 7.01
N ALA A 28 -3.65 -2.38 8.26
CA ALA A 28 -4.34 -3.23 9.21
C ALA A 28 -5.76 -2.74 9.54
N LEU A 29 -6.05 -1.46 9.31
CA LEU A 29 -7.35 -0.83 9.50
C LEU A 29 -8.14 -0.66 8.19
N GLY A 30 -7.72 -1.36 7.13
CA GLY A 30 -8.44 -1.43 5.86
C GLY A 30 -8.21 -0.23 4.94
N GLN A 31 -7.33 0.70 5.29
CA GLN A 31 -6.88 1.72 4.35
C GLN A 31 -5.84 1.12 3.39
N ASN A 32 -5.72 1.64 2.18
CA ASN A 32 -4.70 1.17 1.24
C ASN A 32 -3.86 2.33 0.68
N PRO A 33 -3.13 3.07 1.55
CA PRO A 33 -2.30 4.17 1.09
C PRO A 33 -1.15 3.66 0.21
N THR A 34 -0.85 4.44 -0.83
CA THR A 34 0.32 4.18 -1.67
C THR A 34 1.62 4.47 -0.91
N GLN A 35 2.78 4.01 -1.38
CA GLN A 35 4.03 4.25 -0.65
C GLN A 35 4.38 5.75 -0.59
N ALA A 36 4.01 6.51 -1.62
CA ALA A 36 4.15 7.97 -1.65
C ALA A 36 3.30 8.62 -0.57
N GLU A 37 2.03 8.22 -0.44
CA GLU A 37 1.16 8.72 0.61
C GLU A 37 1.68 8.35 2.00
N VAL A 38 2.22 7.14 2.19
CA VAL A 38 2.83 6.73 3.46
C VAL A 38 4.05 7.59 3.77
N ARG A 39 4.95 7.83 2.80
CA ARG A 39 6.11 8.71 2.97
C ARG A 39 5.68 10.11 3.40
N ASP A 40 4.71 10.70 2.70
CA ASP A 40 4.19 12.03 3.03
C ASP A 40 3.59 12.07 4.45
N ILE A 41 2.84 11.04 4.85
CA ILE A 41 2.29 10.93 6.21
C ILE A 41 3.41 10.85 7.25
N VAL A 42 4.43 10.02 7.01
CA VAL A 42 5.55 9.80 7.93
C VAL A 42 6.41 11.05 8.07
N ASP A 43 6.69 11.75 6.96
CA ASP A 43 7.51 12.95 6.95
C ASP A 43 6.86 14.12 7.71
N ASN A 44 5.52 14.18 7.70
CA ASN A 44 4.73 15.18 8.43
C ASN A 44 4.32 14.75 9.84
N ALA A 45 4.57 13.49 10.23
CA ALA A 45 4.25 12.98 11.55
C ALA A 45 5.39 13.22 12.55
N PRO A 46 5.07 13.41 13.85
CA PRO A 46 6.08 13.38 14.90
C PRO A 46 6.75 12.00 14.96
N ARG A 47 7.98 11.94 15.48
CA ARG A 47 8.74 10.69 15.61
C ARG A 47 7.96 9.60 16.36
N ASP A 48 7.34 9.97 17.46
CA ASP A 48 6.50 9.11 18.28
C ASP A 48 5.06 9.62 18.18
N VAL A 49 4.17 8.78 17.64
CA VAL A 49 2.79 9.13 17.30
C VAL A 49 1.86 8.56 18.35
N ASP A 50 1.21 9.44 19.12
CA ASP A 50 0.18 9.03 20.07
C ASP A 50 -1.15 8.66 19.38
N TYR A 51 -2.04 8.04 20.13
CA TYR A 51 -3.34 7.60 19.61
C TYR A 51 -4.18 8.76 19.05
N LYS A 52 -4.08 9.97 19.61
CA LYS A 52 -4.86 11.12 19.18
C LYS A 52 -4.38 11.63 17.82
N THR A 53 -3.06 11.77 17.66
CA THR A 53 -2.39 12.13 16.42
C THR A 53 -2.68 11.10 15.34
N PHE A 54 -2.63 9.81 15.70
CA PHE A 54 -3.00 8.73 14.79
C PHE A 54 -4.45 8.87 14.28
N LEU A 55 -5.42 9.18 15.15
CA LEU A 55 -6.79 9.41 14.72
C LEU A 55 -6.93 10.62 13.78
N THR A 56 -6.13 11.67 13.96
CA THR A 56 -6.10 12.80 13.03
C THR A 56 -5.60 12.39 11.65
N ILE A 57 -4.56 11.54 11.59
CA ILE A 57 -4.04 10.99 10.32
C ILE A 57 -5.08 10.09 9.66
N LEU A 58 -5.71 9.20 10.43
CA LEU A 58 -6.73 8.26 9.92
C LEU A 58 -7.96 8.98 9.36
N ASN A 59 -8.36 10.09 9.98
CA ASN A 59 -9.55 10.86 9.60
C ASN A 59 -9.20 12.14 8.82
N ARG A 60 -8.10 12.14 8.06
CA ARG A 60 -7.68 13.31 7.27
C ARG A 60 -8.81 13.75 6.30
N PRO A 61 -8.96 15.05 6.00
CA PRO A 61 -10.12 15.58 5.26
C PRO A 61 -10.39 14.92 3.91
N ASP A 62 -9.35 14.60 3.16
CA ASP A 62 -9.46 13.96 1.84
C ASP A 62 -9.59 12.43 1.90
N GLY A 63 -9.58 11.87 3.12
CA GLY A 63 -9.57 10.43 3.37
C GLY A 63 -8.42 9.70 2.67
N PHE A 64 -8.54 8.38 2.58
CA PHE A 64 -7.70 7.56 1.73
C PHE A 64 -8.52 7.16 0.51
N LYS A 65 -7.90 7.20 -0.66
CA LYS A 65 -8.58 6.77 -1.87
C LYS A 65 -8.95 5.28 -1.72
N PRO A 66 -10.20 4.89 -2.04
CA PRO A 66 -10.54 3.48 -2.07
C PRO A 66 -9.64 2.77 -3.09
N ALA A 67 -9.42 1.48 -2.87
CA ALA A 67 -8.88 0.65 -3.95
C ALA A 67 -9.77 0.78 -5.19
N GLY A 68 -9.17 0.71 -6.37
CA GLY A 68 -9.92 0.69 -7.63
C GLY A 68 -10.93 -0.47 -7.65
N THR A 69 -11.95 -0.37 -8.51
CA THR A 69 -12.91 -1.46 -8.66
C THR A 69 -12.29 -2.62 -9.44
N PRO A 70 -12.79 -3.87 -9.27
CA PRO A 70 -12.34 -5.00 -10.09
C PRO A 70 -12.38 -4.69 -11.60
N GLU A 71 -13.39 -3.95 -12.06
CA GLU A 71 -13.55 -3.54 -13.45
C GLU A 71 -12.48 -2.53 -13.91
N GLU A 72 -12.01 -1.66 -13.02
CA GLU A 72 -10.89 -0.75 -13.30
C GLU A 72 -9.58 -1.54 -13.43
N PHE A 73 -9.35 -2.52 -12.55
CA PHE A 73 -8.19 -3.39 -12.63
C PHE A 73 -8.20 -4.25 -13.90
N ILE A 74 -9.33 -4.85 -14.25
CA ILE A 74 -9.48 -5.65 -15.49
C ILE A 74 -9.23 -4.78 -16.73
N ARG A 75 -9.82 -3.58 -16.79
CA ARG A 75 -9.60 -2.66 -17.91
C ARG A 75 -8.13 -2.25 -18.02
N GLY A 76 -7.48 -1.95 -16.89
CA GLY A 76 -6.05 -1.66 -16.85
C GLY A 76 -5.20 -2.83 -17.34
N PHE A 77 -5.53 -4.06 -16.93
CA PHE A 77 -4.83 -5.27 -17.35
C PHE A 77 -4.99 -5.55 -18.86
N GLN A 78 -6.20 -5.36 -19.40
CA GLN A 78 -6.50 -5.52 -20.83
C GLN A 78 -5.72 -4.57 -21.74
N VAL A 79 -5.23 -3.43 -21.22
CA VAL A 79 -4.33 -2.55 -21.98
C VAL A 79 -3.02 -3.26 -22.32
N PHE A 80 -2.58 -4.21 -21.48
CA PHE A 80 -1.33 -4.96 -21.63
C PHE A 80 -1.53 -6.36 -22.21
N ASP A 81 -2.67 -7.02 -21.96
CA ASP A 81 -3.03 -8.28 -22.62
C ASP A 81 -3.42 -8.06 -24.09
N LYS A 82 -2.41 -7.93 -24.96
CA LYS A 82 -2.61 -7.68 -26.40
C LYS A 82 -3.29 -8.84 -27.13
N GLU A 83 -3.15 -10.05 -26.60
CA GLU A 83 -3.68 -11.27 -27.21
C GLU A 83 -5.12 -11.57 -26.75
N GLY A 84 -5.59 -10.92 -25.69
CA GLY A 84 -6.91 -11.13 -25.11
C GLY A 84 -7.08 -12.51 -24.48
N ASN A 85 -5.97 -13.15 -24.08
CA ASN A 85 -5.97 -14.51 -23.56
C ASN A 85 -6.08 -14.56 -22.02
N GLY A 86 -6.09 -13.40 -21.36
CA GLY A 86 -6.15 -13.25 -19.91
C GLY A 86 -4.80 -13.26 -19.21
N PHE A 87 -3.68 -13.28 -19.96
CA PHE A 87 -2.32 -13.34 -19.44
C PHE A 87 -1.47 -12.19 -19.98
N ILE A 88 -0.47 -11.78 -19.20
CA ILE A 88 0.57 -10.83 -19.62
C ILE A 88 1.94 -11.44 -19.35
N GLY A 89 2.91 -11.09 -20.18
CA GLY A 89 4.28 -11.54 -19.97
C GLY A 89 4.86 -10.97 -18.66
N ALA A 90 5.55 -11.79 -17.88
CA ALA A 90 6.16 -11.35 -16.63
C ALA A 90 7.15 -10.19 -16.83
N GLY A 91 7.87 -10.16 -17.96
CA GLY A 91 8.74 -9.05 -18.33
C GLY A 91 7.99 -7.75 -18.63
N GLU A 92 6.82 -7.83 -19.27
CA GLU A 92 5.97 -6.68 -19.54
C GLU A 92 5.37 -6.13 -18.25
N LEU A 93 4.86 -7.01 -17.38
CA LEU A 93 4.37 -6.62 -16.06
C LEU A 93 5.48 -5.92 -15.23
N ARG A 94 6.69 -6.46 -15.21
CA ARG A 94 7.84 -5.82 -14.54
C ARG A 94 8.13 -4.44 -15.12
N TYR A 95 8.17 -4.31 -16.45
CA TYR A 95 8.40 -3.01 -17.09
C TYR A 95 7.33 -1.99 -16.67
N VAL A 96 6.06 -2.39 -16.64
CA VAL A 96 4.97 -1.52 -16.21
C VAL A 96 5.15 -1.07 -14.76
N LEU A 97 5.38 -2.00 -13.83
CA LEU A 97 5.51 -1.72 -12.39
C LEU A 97 6.74 -0.88 -12.04
N THR A 98 7.80 -0.93 -12.85
CA THR A 98 9.03 -0.16 -12.62
C THR A 98 9.06 1.18 -13.36
N GLN A 99 8.27 1.37 -14.42
CA GLN A 99 8.32 2.57 -15.26
C GLN A 99 7.11 3.49 -15.15
N LEU A 100 5.93 2.97 -14.81
CA LEU A 100 4.67 3.73 -14.85
C LEU A 100 4.11 3.98 -13.45
N GLY A 101 3.58 5.19 -13.22
CA GLY A 101 2.93 5.56 -11.97
C GLY A 101 3.90 5.66 -10.78
N GLU A 102 3.51 5.10 -9.64
CA GLU A 102 4.40 4.95 -8.49
C GLU A 102 5.32 3.75 -8.74
N LYS A 103 6.56 4.07 -9.11
CA LYS A 103 7.56 3.08 -9.51
C LYS A 103 7.97 2.20 -8.33
N MET A 104 7.94 0.89 -8.56
CA MET A 104 8.53 -0.10 -7.68
C MET A 104 10.00 -0.34 -8.04
N SER A 105 10.81 -0.76 -7.08
CA SER A 105 12.15 -1.29 -7.36
C SER A 105 12.06 -2.71 -7.94
N ASP A 106 13.13 -3.17 -8.59
CA ASP A 106 13.18 -4.54 -9.10
C ASP A 106 13.01 -5.57 -7.99
N GLU A 107 13.55 -5.30 -6.80
CA GLU A 107 13.42 -6.16 -5.62
C GLU A 107 11.97 -6.21 -5.12
N GLU A 108 11.25 -5.07 -5.10
CA GLU A 108 9.84 -5.05 -4.72
C GLU A 108 8.97 -5.83 -5.71
N VAL A 109 9.28 -5.76 -7.01
CA VAL A 109 8.63 -6.56 -8.04
C VAL A 109 8.95 -8.05 -7.88
N ASP A 110 10.20 -8.39 -7.54
CA ASP A 110 10.58 -9.78 -7.26
C ASP A 110 9.79 -10.34 -6.08
N GLU A 111 9.71 -9.59 -4.97
CA GLU A 111 8.89 -9.98 -3.82
C GLU A 111 7.41 -10.15 -4.20
N LEU A 112 6.87 -9.26 -5.02
CA LEU A 112 5.48 -9.35 -5.51
C LEU A 112 5.26 -10.63 -6.35
N LEU A 113 6.21 -10.99 -7.20
CA LEU A 113 6.09 -12.12 -8.13
C LEU A 113 6.39 -13.48 -7.50
N LYS A 114 7.01 -13.55 -6.31
CA LYS A 114 7.35 -14.82 -5.63
C LYS A 114 6.16 -15.79 -5.45
N GLY A 115 4.95 -15.25 -5.29
CA GLY A 115 3.73 -16.04 -5.09
C GLY A 115 2.88 -16.26 -6.34
N VAL A 116 3.30 -15.73 -7.49
CA VAL A 116 2.50 -15.74 -8.72
C VAL A 116 2.83 -16.97 -9.55
N GLN A 117 1.81 -17.67 -10.04
CA GLN A 117 2.00 -18.73 -11.03
C GLN A 117 2.40 -18.11 -12.37
N ILE A 118 3.69 -18.20 -12.68
CA ILE A 118 4.20 -17.90 -14.02
C ILE A 118 4.00 -19.17 -14.85
N GLY A 119 3.09 -19.10 -15.84
CA GLY A 119 2.92 -20.17 -16.81
C GLY A 119 4.23 -20.39 -17.56
N ALA A 120 4.67 -21.64 -17.64
CA ALA A 120 5.87 -22.05 -18.36
C ALA A 120 5.71 -21.88 -19.88
#